data_AF-A0A086YU54-F1
#
_entry.id   AF-A0A086YU54-F1
#
_cell.length_a   1.000
_cell.length_b   1.000
_cell.length_c   1.000
_cell.angle_alpha   90.00
_cell.angle_beta   90.00
_cell.angle_gamma   90.00
#
_symmetry.space_group_name_H-M   'P 1'
#
loop_
_entity.id
_entity.type
_entity.pdbx_description
1 polymer ?
#
loop_
_entity_poly.entity_id
_entity_poly.type
_entity_poly.pdbx_seq_one_letter_code
_entity_poly.pdbx_strand_id
1 'polypeptide(L)'
;MPTQSLPLFVDATYELPVAYKVTKASASDIKEGHALAEQVEEKQPEILRIAQTWAGDKGYDDTKLIEKCWDRYQIKPVIDIRNMWKDGEETRKAIAEEPM
;
A
#
# COMPACT_ATOMS: atom_id res chain seq x y z
N MET A 1 16.61 0.97 21.94
CA MET A 1 16.61 0.33 20.60
C MET A 1 15.87 1.26 19.65
N PRO A 2 16.38 1.58 18.45
CA PRO A 2 15.58 2.31 17.47
C PRO A 2 14.37 1.46 17.05
N THR A 3 13.20 2.08 16.91
CA THR A 3 11.99 1.43 16.42
C THR A 3 12.15 1.08 14.94
N GLN A 4 11.67 -0.09 14.54
CA GLN A 4 11.76 -0.61 13.17
C GLN A 4 10.36 -0.86 12.60
N SER A 5 10.24 -0.79 11.27
CA SER A 5 9.03 -1.15 10.52
C SER A 5 9.38 -2.24 9.49
N LEU A 6 8.40 -3.09 9.17
CA LEU A 6 8.52 -4.17 8.19
C LEU A 6 7.44 -4.05 7.12
N PRO A 7 7.67 -3.23 6.08
CA PRO A 7 6.96 -3.35 4.82
C PRO A 7 7.14 -4.75 4.23
N LEU A 8 6.03 -5.42 3.95
CA LEU A 8 5.97 -6.80 3.49
C LEU A 8 4.95 -6.95 2.36
N PHE A 9 5.37 -7.56 1.26
CA PHE A 9 4.52 -7.96 0.14
C PHE A 9 4.35 -9.48 0.17
N VAL A 10 3.10 -9.94 0.16
CA VAL A 10 2.71 -11.34 0.35
C VAL A 10 1.81 -11.77 -0.79
N ASP A 11 1.98 -13.00 -1.26
CA ASP A 11 0.96 -13.66 -2.07
C ASP A 11 -0.19 -14.09 -1.15
N ALA A 12 -1.34 -13.44 -1.27
CA ALA A 12 -2.51 -13.71 -0.44
C ALA A 12 -3.10 -15.13 -0.64
N THR A 13 -2.76 -15.83 -1.73
CA THR A 13 -3.27 -17.18 -2.01
C THR A 13 -2.48 -18.25 -1.26
N TYR A 14 -1.15 -18.12 -1.26
CA TYR A 14 -0.26 -19.11 -0.66
C TYR A 14 0.33 -18.65 0.68
N GLU A 15 0.01 -17.42 1.10
CA GLU A 15 0.52 -16.78 2.32
C GLU A 15 2.06 -16.68 2.34
N LEU A 16 2.69 -16.69 1.17
CA LEU A 16 4.14 -16.67 1.03
C LEU A 16 4.68 -15.25 0.90
N PRO A 17 5.73 -14.89 1.65
CA PRO A 17 6.38 -13.59 1.50
C PRO A 17 7.11 -13.53 0.16
N VAL A 18 6.77 -12.52 -0.63
CA VAL A 18 7.34 -12.28 -1.97
C VAL A 18 8.51 -11.30 -1.87
N ALA A 19 8.32 -10.20 -1.14
CA ALA A 19 9.35 -9.20 -0.91
C ALA A 19 9.14 -8.52 0.44
N TYR A 20 10.23 -8.18 1.12
CA TYR A 20 10.16 -7.47 2.39
C TYR A 20 11.36 -6.53 2.53
N LYS A 21 11.22 -5.53 3.40
CA LYS A 21 12.32 -4.63 3.74
C LYS A 21 12.22 -4.23 5.21
N VAL A 22 13.34 -4.26 5.91
CA VAL A 22 13.41 -3.77 7.30
C VAL A 22 13.88 -2.32 7.29
N THR A 23 13.07 -1.43 7.83
CA THR A 23 13.33 0.01 7.81
C THR A 23 13.24 0.60 9.22
N LYS A 24 13.73 1.83 9.40
CA LYS A 24 13.45 2.58 10.63
C LYS A 24 11.96 2.90 10.67
N ALA A 25 11.34 2.87 11.85
CA ALA A 25 9.90 3.14 11.98
C ALA A 25 9.49 4.57 11.57
N SER A 26 10.44 5.49 11.46
CA SER A 26 10.20 6.85 10.95
C SER A 26 10.22 6.93 9.41
N ALA A 27 10.50 5.83 8.72
CA ALA A 27 10.47 5.78 7.26
C ALA A 27 9.02 5.87 6.77
N SER A 28 8.82 6.43 5.59
CA SER A 28 7.49 6.58 5.00
C SER A 28 7.06 5.27 4.34
N ASP A 29 5.94 4.71 4.79
CA ASP A 29 5.39 3.46 4.24
C ASP A 29 5.10 3.57 2.74
N ILE A 30 4.64 4.72 2.26
CA ILE A 30 4.44 5.02 0.83
C ILE A 30 5.75 4.80 0.05
N LYS A 31 6.85 5.43 0.48
CA LYS A 31 8.14 5.32 -0.21
C LYS A 31 8.64 3.87 -0.24
N GLU A 32 8.49 3.18 0.88
CA GLU A 32 8.94 1.78 0.98
C GLU A 32 8.03 0.82 0.20
N GLY A 33 6.73 1.10 0.12
CA GLY A 33 5.78 0.36 -0.72
C GLY A 33 6.10 0.47 -2.21
N HIS A 34 6.40 1.67 -2.70
CA HIS A 34 6.86 1.87 -4.08
C HIS A 34 8.16 1.12 -4.36
N ALA A 35 9.14 1.18 -3.44
CA ALA A 35 10.40 0.47 -3.59
C ALA A 35 10.22 -1.06 -3.60
N LEU A 36 9.30 -1.60 -2.79
CA LEU A 36 8.95 -3.02 -2.82
C LEU A 36 8.28 -3.41 -4.14
N ALA A 37 7.33 -2.61 -4.63
CA ALA A 37 6.68 -2.86 -5.92
C ALA A 37 7.70 -2.93 -7.07
N GLU A 38 8.67 -2.00 -7.10
CA GLU A 38 9.76 -1.99 -8.07
C GLU A 38 10.67 -3.21 -7.93
N GLN A 39 10.97 -3.62 -6.70
CA GLN A 39 11.75 -4.84 -6.47
C GLN A 39 11.03 -6.09 -6.97
N VAL A 40 9.72 -6.20 -6.78
CA VAL A 40 8.92 -7.33 -7.30
C VAL A 40 8.89 -7.29 -8.82
N GLU A 41 8.72 -6.11 -9.42
CA GLU A 41 8.79 -5.93 -10.87
C GLU A 41 10.14 -6.37 -11.46
N GLU A 42 11.25 -6.01 -10.82
CA GLU A 42 12.59 -6.37 -11.29
C GLU A 42 12.88 -7.87 -11.14
N LYS A 43 12.54 -8.45 -9.99
CA LYS A 43 12.95 -9.82 -9.65
C LYS A 43 11.95 -10.89 -10.05
N GLN A 44 10.65 -10.57 -9.98
CA GLN A 44 9.54 -11.51 -10.11
C GLN A 44 8.33 -10.85 -10.81
N PRO A 45 8.50 -10.33 -12.04
CA PRO A 45 7.43 -9.60 -12.75
C PRO A 45 6.17 -10.44 -12.97
N GLU A 46 6.31 -11.77 -13.09
CA GLU A 46 5.17 -12.69 -13.25
C GLU A 46 4.15 -12.57 -12.12
N ILE A 47 4.60 -12.26 -10.89
CA ILE A 47 3.70 -12.08 -9.74
C ILE A 47 2.79 -10.87 -9.96
N LEU A 48 3.32 -9.74 -10.45
CA LEU A 48 2.52 -8.57 -10.77
C LEU A 48 1.59 -8.81 -11.97
N ARG A 49 1.98 -9.70 -12.88
CA ARG A 49 1.17 -10.06 -14.06
C ARG A 49 -0.05 -10.92 -13.71
N ILE A 50 0.05 -11.74 -12.66
CA ILE A 50 -1.06 -12.62 -12.21
C ILE A 50 -1.85 -12.03 -11.05
N ALA A 51 -1.30 -11.04 -10.35
CA ALA A 51 -1.97 -10.38 -9.24
C ALA A 51 -3.28 -9.73 -9.71
N GLN A 52 -4.36 -9.98 -8.98
CA GLN A 52 -5.68 -9.39 -9.29
C GLN A 52 -5.97 -8.18 -8.43
N THR A 53 -5.48 -8.20 -7.18
CA THR A 53 -5.74 -7.17 -6.18
C THR A 53 -4.47 -6.77 -5.45
N TRP A 54 -4.33 -5.48 -5.18
CA TRP A 54 -3.31 -4.91 -4.31
C TRP A 54 -3.97 -4.48 -3.00
N ALA A 55 -3.82 -5.27 -1.95
CA ALA A 55 -4.36 -4.95 -0.63
C ALA A 55 -3.33 -4.21 0.22
N GLY A 56 -3.71 -3.09 0.83
CA GLY A 56 -2.82 -2.31 1.68
C GLY A 56 -3.59 -1.54 2.75
N ASP A 57 -2.89 -1.17 3.82
CA ASP A 57 -3.45 -0.28 4.83
C ASP A 57 -3.55 1.18 4.34
N LYS A 58 -4.22 2.04 5.12
CA LYS A 58 -4.37 3.47 4.83
C LYS A 58 -3.05 4.25 4.69
N GLY A 59 -1.94 3.70 5.17
CA GLY A 59 -0.60 4.27 4.99
C GLY A 59 -0.15 4.21 3.53
N TYR A 60 -0.73 3.33 2.73
CA TYR A 60 -0.47 3.18 1.30
C TYR A 60 -1.46 3.93 0.39
N ASP A 61 -2.39 4.71 0.95
CA ASP A 61 -3.30 5.56 0.17
C ASP A 61 -2.54 6.73 -0.46
N ASP A 62 -1.95 6.44 -1.62
CA ASP A 62 -1.14 7.34 -2.42
C ASP A 62 -1.62 7.27 -3.87
N THR A 63 -1.95 8.42 -4.44
CA THR A 63 -2.49 8.51 -5.81
C THR A 63 -1.56 7.86 -6.82
N LYS A 64 -0.24 8.06 -6.69
CA LYS A 64 0.73 7.49 -7.64
C LYS A 64 0.80 5.97 -7.55
N LEU A 65 0.68 5.41 -6.34
CA LEU A 65 0.63 3.96 -6.16
C LEU A 65 -0.64 3.39 -6.80
N ILE A 66 -1.79 4.01 -6.55
CA ILE A 66 -3.10 3.62 -7.08
C ILE A 66 -3.09 3.66 -8.62
N GLU A 67 -2.61 4.77 -9.21
CA GLU A 67 -2.45 4.91 -10.66
C GLU A 67 -1.49 3.86 -11.22
N LYS A 68 -0.33 3.63 -10.57
CA LYS A 68 0.63 2.60 -11.01
C LYS A 68 0.00 1.20 -10.96
N CYS A 69 -0.75 0.86 -9.91
CA CYS A 69 -1.44 -0.43 -9.80
C CYS A 69 -2.43 -0.63 -10.96
N TRP A 70 -3.28 0.37 -11.23
CA TRP A 70 -4.29 0.24 -12.27
C TRP A 70 -3.69 0.40 -13.67
N ASP A 71 -3.07 1.54 -13.99
CA ASP A 71 -2.67 1.89 -15.35
C ASP A 71 -1.54 1.02 -15.87
N ARG A 72 -0.58 0.64 -15.01
CA ARG A 72 0.59 -0.16 -15.43
C ARG A 72 0.38 -1.66 -15.25
N TYR A 73 -0.16 -2.08 -14.10
CA TYR A 73 -0.26 -3.50 -13.77
C TYR A 73 -1.65 -4.09 -13.99
N GLN A 74 -2.68 -3.26 -14.18
CA GLN A 74 -4.08 -3.69 -14.25
C GLN A 74 -4.51 -4.48 -12.98
N ILE A 75 -3.90 -4.15 -11.85
CA ILE A 75 -4.20 -4.71 -10.53
C ILE A 75 -5.19 -3.77 -9.83
N LYS A 76 -6.29 -4.32 -9.31
CA LYS A 76 -7.28 -3.52 -8.56
C LYS A 76 -6.70 -3.10 -7.19
N PRO A 77 -6.53 -1.79 -6.92
CA PRO A 77 -6.12 -1.34 -5.59
C PRO A 77 -7.28 -1.45 -4.61
N VAL A 78 -7.06 -2.14 -3.49
CA VAL A 78 -7.97 -2.29 -2.34
C VAL A 78 -7.25 -1.73 -1.12
N ILE A 79 -7.27 -0.41 -1.01
CA ILE A 79 -6.53 0.34 0.02
C ILE A 79 -7.54 1.15 0.82
N ASP A 80 -7.41 1.11 2.15
CA ASP A 80 -8.27 1.89 3.04
C ASP A 80 -8.01 3.40 2.86
N ILE A 81 -9.06 4.22 2.87
CA ILE A 81 -8.95 5.64 2.55
C ILE A 81 -8.34 6.39 3.73
N ARG A 82 -7.25 7.12 3.47
CA ARG A 82 -6.63 7.99 4.45
C ARG A 82 -7.33 9.34 4.49
N ASN A 83 -8.19 9.52 5.48
CA ASN A 83 -8.81 10.82 5.75
C ASN A 83 -7.77 11.81 6.32
N MET A 84 -7.12 12.57 5.45
CA MET A 84 -6.26 13.68 5.84
C MET A 84 -7.03 15.00 5.81
N TRP A 85 -6.76 15.87 6.77
CA TRP A 85 -7.21 17.26 6.73
C TRP A 85 -6.54 17.94 5.54
N LYS A 86 -7.34 18.57 4.68
CA LYS A 86 -6.82 19.49 3.67
C LYS A 86 -6.75 20.88 4.29
N ASP A 87 -5.65 21.59 4.05
CA ASP A 87 -5.50 22.97 4.50
C ASP A 87 -6.68 23.82 3.97
N GLY A 88 -7.44 24.43 4.88
CA GLY A 88 -8.53 25.34 4.54
C GLY A 88 -9.97 24.81 4.63
N GLU A 89 -10.21 23.57 5.09
CA GLU A 89 -11.59 23.07 5.27
C GLU A 89 -12.17 23.39 6.66
N GLU A 90 -13.31 24.11 6.71
CA GLU A 90 -14.04 24.44 7.95
C GLU A 90 -14.88 23.27 8.50
N THR A 91 -15.15 22.24 7.70
CA THR A 91 -16.02 21.12 8.08
C THR A 91 -15.39 19.76 7.79
N ARG A 92 -15.66 18.78 8.66
CA ARG A 92 -15.16 17.40 8.56
C ARG A 92 -16.24 16.46 8.05
N LYS A 93 -15.87 15.38 7.35
CA LYS A 93 -16.75 14.22 7.16
C LYS A 93 -17.08 13.65 8.54
N ALA A 94 -18.37 13.59 8.89
CA ALA A 94 -18.81 12.77 10.01
C ALA A 94 -18.60 11.31 9.60
N ILE A 95 -17.75 10.59 10.33
CA ILE A 95 -17.71 9.13 10.28
C ILE A 95 -19.10 8.66 10.72
N ALA A 96 -19.88 8.13 9.79
CA ALA A 96 -21.06 7.36 10.16
C ALA A 96 -20.54 6.08 10.79
N GLU A 97 -20.71 5.92 12.10
CA GLU A 97 -20.61 4.61 12.72
C GLU A 97 -21.76 3.78 12.17
N GLU A 98 -21.47 2.88 11.22
CA GLU A 98 -22.46 1.88 10.82
C GLU A 98 -22.67 0.94 12.02
N PRO A 99 -23.92 0.78 12.50
CA PRO A 99 -24.20 -0.18 13.56
C PRO A 99 -23.94 -1.59 13.04
N MET A 100 -23.22 -2.37 13.85
CA MET A 100 -22.90 -3.79 13.68
C MET A 100 -24.15 -4.64 13.39
#